data_AF-I3YDQ5-F1
#
_entry.id   AF-I3YDQ5-F1
#
_cell.length_a   1.000
_cell.length_b   1.000
_cell.length_c   1.000
_cell.angle_alpha   90.00
_cell.angle_beta   90.00
_cell.angle_gamma   90.00
#
_symmetry.space_group_name_H-M   'P 1'
#
loop_
_entity.id
_entity.type
_entity.pdbx_description
1 polymer ?
#
loop_
_entity_poly.entity_id
_entity_poly.type
_entity_poly.pdbx_seq_one_letter_code
_entity_poly.pdbx_strand_id
1 'polypeptide(L)'
;MDIGEMTRENAGLAPSEAVTALAGALDALGLSEPRPVLVLIGGAANVDPAVAEALLILFERLAPRLDALDVTVVDGGTAFGVMALMGQARHRTAARFPLVGIAALGTVALETRPSRAAVRVLSGAGHCGDTDWFGGRTSGKGARLDPNHSHFLLTPGDRWGDESAWIVAAATQLAGNRPALTLVAAGGLVTRRDVALALRAGRRLIVLAGTGGTADLLADGWRHGREIADFPLGARERALMQVVEMADAAESVAALLAQTFASTGDGKAS
;
A
#
# COMPACT_ATOMS: atom_id res chain seq x y z
N MET A 1 -2.14 -2.28 -15.85
CA MET A 1 -1.17 -3.39 -15.85
C MET A 1 -1.97 -4.66 -15.79
N ASP A 2 -1.86 -5.50 -16.82
CA ASP A 2 -2.39 -6.85 -16.74
C ASP A 2 -1.54 -7.60 -15.70
N ILE A 3 -2.17 -8.37 -14.82
CA ILE A 3 -1.48 -9.26 -13.88
C ILE A 3 -0.54 -10.21 -14.65
N GLY A 4 -0.82 -10.41 -15.95
CA GLY A 4 0.06 -10.83 -17.06
C GLY A 4 1.54 -10.44 -16.98
N GLU A 5 1.86 -9.16 -16.74
CA GLU A 5 3.25 -8.68 -16.71
C GLU A 5 3.92 -8.84 -15.35
N MET A 6 3.13 -9.09 -14.30
CA MET A 6 3.54 -9.12 -12.89
C MET A 6 4.46 -10.29 -12.54
N THR A 7 4.30 -11.42 -13.24
CA THR A 7 4.92 -12.69 -12.84
C THR A 7 6.26 -12.99 -13.47
N ARG A 8 6.70 -12.20 -14.47
CA ARG A 8 8.03 -12.39 -15.05
C ARG A 8 9.17 -12.00 -14.10
N GLU A 9 8.93 -11.11 -13.13
CA GLU A 9 10.00 -10.59 -12.27
C GLU A 9 10.16 -11.33 -10.94
N ASN A 10 9.11 -11.80 -10.24
CA ASN A 10 9.26 -12.15 -8.80
C ASN A 10 8.47 -13.37 -8.26
N ALA A 11 7.63 -14.05 -9.05
CA ALA A 11 6.64 -14.97 -8.45
C ALA A 11 6.85 -16.47 -8.70
N GLY A 12 7.63 -16.87 -9.72
CA GLY A 12 7.71 -18.29 -10.13
C GLY A 12 6.38 -18.92 -10.62
N LEU A 13 5.26 -18.20 -10.50
CA LEU A 13 3.91 -18.56 -10.95
C LEU A 13 3.65 -18.04 -12.36
N ALA A 14 2.81 -18.72 -13.13
CA ALA A 14 2.27 -18.12 -14.35
C ALA A 14 1.35 -16.92 -13.99
N PRO A 15 1.21 -15.90 -14.87
CA PRO A 15 0.40 -14.72 -14.56
C PRO A 15 -1.03 -15.02 -14.12
N SER A 16 -1.72 -15.90 -14.82
CA SER A 16 -3.09 -16.33 -14.48
C SER A 16 -3.18 -17.05 -13.14
N GLU A 17 -2.15 -17.81 -12.75
CA GLU A 17 -2.08 -18.49 -11.46
C GLU A 17 -1.89 -17.48 -10.33
N ALA A 18 -1.06 -16.46 -10.52
CA ALA A 18 -0.87 -15.38 -9.55
C ALA A 18 -2.17 -14.58 -9.31
N VAL A 19 -2.95 -14.30 -10.35
CA VAL A 19 -4.30 -13.68 -10.21
C VAL A 19 -5.19 -14.54 -9.31
N THR A 20 -5.28 -15.83 -9.63
CA THR A 20 -6.21 -16.76 -9.00
C THR A 20 -5.82 -16.98 -7.53
N ALA A 21 -4.53 -17.15 -7.27
CA ALA A 21 -3.99 -17.27 -5.91
C ALA A 21 -4.24 -16.00 -5.09
N LEU A 22 -4.06 -14.82 -5.69
CA LEU A 22 -4.34 -13.54 -5.05
C LEU A 22 -5.83 -13.40 -4.68
N ALA A 23 -6.72 -13.65 -5.64
CA ALA A 23 -8.16 -13.60 -5.42
C ALA A 23 -8.58 -14.55 -4.30
N GLY A 24 -8.16 -15.82 -4.37
CA GLY A 24 -8.48 -16.82 -3.34
C GLY A 24 -7.92 -16.45 -1.96
N ALA A 25 -6.74 -15.83 -1.88
CA ALA A 25 -6.18 -15.38 -0.61
C ALA A 25 -6.93 -14.17 -0.01
N LEU A 26 -7.36 -13.22 -0.84
CA LEU A 26 -8.19 -12.10 -0.40
C LEU A 26 -9.58 -12.58 0.06
N ASP A 27 -10.20 -13.51 -0.66
CA ASP A 27 -11.46 -14.15 -0.25
C ASP A 27 -11.30 -14.87 1.09
N ALA A 28 -10.21 -15.61 1.28
CA ALA A 28 -9.92 -16.29 2.53
C ALA A 28 -9.61 -15.33 3.69
N LEU A 29 -9.27 -14.06 3.41
CA LEU A 29 -9.17 -12.97 4.38
C LEU A 29 -10.54 -12.32 4.67
N GLY A 30 -11.61 -12.71 3.97
CA GLY A 30 -12.92 -12.07 4.05
C GLY A 30 -13.00 -10.75 3.28
N LEU A 31 -12.10 -10.54 2.31
CA LEU A 31 -11.98 -9.32 1.51
C LEU A 31 -12.43 -9.54 0.06
N SER A 32 -13.57 -10.23 -0.12
CA SER A 32 -14.12 -10.59 -1.43
C SER A 32 -14.97 -9.50 -2.09
N GLU A 33 -15.56 -8.60 -1.28
CA GLU A 33 -16.42 -7.52 -1.78
C GLU A 33 -15.60 -6.31 -2.23
N PRO A 34 -15.74 -5.85 -3.49
CA PRO A 34 -15.01 -4.68 -3.98
C PRO A 34 -15.40 -3.40 -3.25
N ARG A 35 -14.40 -2.63 -2.83
CA ARG A 35 -14.61 -1.35 -2.13
C ARG A 35 -13.58 -0.30 -2.55
N PRO A 36 -13.80 1.00 -2.30
CA PRO A 36 -12.77 2.00 -2.57
C PRO A 36 -11.45 1.64 -1.89
N VAL A 37 -10.32 1.81 -2.59
CA VAL A 37 -9.00 1.45 -2.05
C VAL A 37 -8.11 2.67 -1.93
N LEU A 38 -7.54 2.88 -0.73
CA LEU A 38 -6.42 3.79 -0.54
C LEU A 38 -5.14 2.96 -0.38
N VAL A 39 -4.23 3.08 -1.34
CA VAL A 39 -2.87 2.54 -1.19
C VAL A 39 -2.01 3.59 -0.51
N LEU A 40 -1.42 3.24 0.62
CA LEU A 40 -0.49 4.11 1.33
C LEU A 40 0.94 3.59 1.10
N ILE A 41 1.76 4.39 0.44
CA ILE A 41 3.16 4.05 0.18
C ILE A 41 4.06 5.17 0.68
N GLY A 42 5.15 4.81 1.32
CA GLY A 42 5.98 5.83 1.92
C GLY A 42 7.24 5.33 2.60
N GLY A 43 7.91 6.27 3.24
CA GLY A 43 9.16 6.02 3.96
C GLY A 43 8.96 5.04 5.09
N ALA A 44 9.76 3.98 5.08
CA ALA A 44 9.80 2.99 6.13
C ALA A 44 10.87 3.39 7.16
N ALA A 45 12.12 3.60 6.74
CA ALA A 45 13.22 4.08 7.58
C ALA A 45 13.48 5.59 7.42
N ASN A 46 14.03 6.22 8.47
CA ASN A 46 14.57 7.60 8.47
C ASN A 46 13.55 8.70 8.11
N VAL A 47 12.28 8.53 8.48
CA VAL A 47 11.33 9.65 8.45
C VAL A 47 11.71 10.64 9.54
N ASP A 48 11.86 11.91 9.19
CA ASP A 48 12.15 12.98 10.15
C ASP A 48 11.09 13.00 11.27
N PRO A 49 11.46 13.12 12.56
CA PRO A 49 10.51 13.07 13.65
C PRO A 49 9.36 14.09 13.56
N ALA A 50 9.63 15.31 13.10
CA ALA A 50 8.59 16.33 12.94
C ALA A 50 7.65 15.98 11.79
N VAL A 51 8.18 15.40 10.71
CA VAL A 51 7.37 14.85 9.61
C VAL A 51 6.52 13.67 10.09
N ALA A 52 7.08 12.76 10.89
CA ALA A 52 6.36 11.62 11.43
C ALA A 52 5.20 12.06 12.36
N GLU A 53 5.43 13.07 13.20
CA GLU A 53 4.39 13.67 14.04
C GLU A 53 3.28 14.30 13.19
N ALA A 54 3.64 15.10 12.18
CA ALA A 54 2.67 15.72 11.28
C ALA A 54 1.85 14.68 10.50
N LEU A 55 2.49 13.61 10.01
CA LEU A 55 1.81 12.50 9.34
C LEU A 55 0.87 11.75 10.27
N LEU A 56 1.25 11.53 11.54
CA LEU A 56 0.37 10.90 12.53
C LEU A 56 -0.89 11.74 12.75
N ILE A 57 -0.74 13.06 12.94
CA ILE A 57 -1.87 13.98 13.11
C ILE A 57 -2.76 13.96 11.87
N LEU A 58 -2.18 13.93 10.67
CA LEU A 58 -2.94 13.78 9.43
C LEU A 58 -3.73 12.47 9.43
N PHE A 59 -3.09 11.34 9.68
CA PHE A 59 -3.75 10.04 9.66
C PHE A 59 -4.84 9.90 10.74
N GLU A 60 -4.65 10.47 11.93
CA GLU A 60 -5.70 10.52 12.97
C GLU A 60 -6.94 11.31 12.49
N ARG A 61 -6.75 12.34 11.66
CA ARG A 61 -7.86 13.09 11.03
C ARG A 61 -8.49 12.36 9.84
N LEU A 62 -7.73 11.53 9.13
CA LEU A 62 -8.21 10.78 7.97
C LEU A 62 -8.90 9.48 8.36
N ALA A 63 -8.44 8.79 9.41
CA ALA A 63 -8.91 7.45 9.76
C ALA A 63 -10.44 7.35 9.96
N PRO A 64 -11.12 8.24 10.71
CA PRO A 64 -12.59 8.20 10.81
C PRO A 64 -13.32 8.44 9.49
N ARG A 65 -12.70 9.19 8.56
CA ARG A 65 -13.28 9.45 7.23
C ARG A 65 -13.13 8.24 6.32
N LEU A 66 -11.98 7.57 6.37
CA LEU A 66 -11.76 6.32 5.64
C LEU A 66 -12.77 5.25 6.06
N ASP A 67 -13.10 5.19 7.36
CA ASP A 67 -14.19 4.37 7.90
C ASP A 67 -15.55 4.74 7.29
N ALA A 68 -15.91 6.02 7.32
CA ALA A 68 -17.19 6.50 6.81
C ALA A 68 -17.36 6.29 5.31
N LEU A 69 -16.25 6.20 4.56
CA LEU A 69 -16.21 5.96 3.12
C LEU A 69 -16.11 4.47 2.74
N ASP A 70 -16.10 3.56 3.73
CA ASP A 70 -15.89 2.11 3.55
C ASP A 70 -14.66 1.79 2.68
N VAL A 71 -13.53 2.46 2.98
CA VAL A 71 -12.28 2.29 2.24
C VAL A 71 -11.52 1.06 2.76
N THR A 72 -10.89 0.28 1.89
CA THR A 72 -9.78 -0.61 2.29
C THR A 72 -8.46 0.16 2.15
N VAL A 73 -7.63 0.16 3.19
CA VAL A 73 -6.28 0.71 3.14
C VAL A 73 -5.27 -0.42 2.93
N VAL A 74 -4.38 -0.25 1.96
CA VAL A 74 -3.33 -1.23 1.61
C VAL A 74 -1.96 -0.58 1.72
N ASP A 75 -1.02 -1.20 2.43
CA ASP A 75 0.38 -0.76 2.54
C ASP A 75 1.36 -1.94 2.71
N GLY A 76 2.59 -1.69 3.15
CA GLY A 76 3.63 -2.70 3.39
C GLY A 76 3.52 -3.48 4.72
N GLY A 77 2.63 -3.09 5.64
CA GLY A 77 2.29 -3.83 6.86
C GLY A 77 3.29 -3.79 8.01
N THR A 78 4.39 -3.06 7.89
CA THR A 78 5.47 -3.16 8.87
C THR A 78 5.36 -2.15 10.02
N ALA A 79 5.95 -2.48 11.17
CA ALA A 79 5.92 -1.67 12.39
C ALA A 79 6.90 -0.47 12.37
N PHE A 80 7.12 0.15 11.22
CA PHE A 80 7.99 1.32 11.09
C PHE A 80 7.51 2.26 9.98
N GLY A 81 7.88 3.53 10.10
CA GLY A 81 7.55 4.56 9.14
C GLY A 81 6.05 4.77 8.93
N VAL A 82 5.67 5.10 7.70
CA VAL A 82 4.29 5.47 7.32
C VAL A 82 3.25 4.39 7.69
N MET A 83 3.59 3.11 7.55
CA MET A 83 2.70 1.98 7.86
C MET A 83 2.35 1.93 9.36
N ALA A 84 3.35 2.06 10.23
CA ALA A 84 3.12 2.12 11.67
C ALA A 84 2.32 3.34 12.10
N LEU A 85 2.53 4.49 11.46
CA LEU A 85 1.78 5.71 11.76
C LEU A 85 0.29 5.54 11.40
N MET A 86 -0.03 4.92 10.26
CA MET A 86 -1.41 4.63 9.88
C MET A 86 -2.04 3.60 10.83
N GLY A 87 -1.33 2.53 11.17
CA GLY A 87 -1.77 1.55 12.18
C GLY A 87 -2.07 2.22 13.52
N GLN A 88 -1.17 3.07 14.01
CA GLN A 88 -1.33 3.82 15.26
C GLN A 88 -2.54 4.77 15.22
N ALA A 89 -2.72 5.49 14.11
CA ALA A 89 -3.84 6.40 13.91
C ALA A 89 -5.19 5.66 13.89
N ARG A 90 -5.26 4.56 13.14
CA ARG A 90 -6.42 3.67 13.10
C ARG A 90 -6.80 3.17 14.49
N HIS A 91 -5.80 2.74 15.27
CA HIS A 91 -6.03 2.28 16.64
C HIS A 91 -6.54 3.40 17.57
N ARG A 92 -5.89 4.58 17.57
CA ARG A 92 -6.25 5.70 18.47
C ARG A 92 -7.63 6.27 18.19
N THR A 93 -8.06 6.23 16.94
CA THR A 93 -9.37 6.72 16.50
C THR A 93 -10.47 5.66 16.56
N ALA A 94 -10.13 4.44 16.96
CA ALA A 94 -11.01 3.27 16.92
C ALA A 94 -11.61 2.98 15.53
N ALA A 95 -10.92 3.42 14.47
CA ALA A 95 -11.34 3.17 13.10
C ALA A 95 -11.25 1.67 12.76
N ARG A 96 -12.19 1.19 11.93
CA ARG A 96 -12.43 -0.23 11.66
C ARG A 96 -12.22 -0.66 10.22
N PHE A 97 -11.90 0.25 9.30
CA PHE A 97 -11.59 -0.05 7.92
C PHE A 97 -10.57 -1.19 7.82
N PRO A 98 -10.65 -2.07 6.81
CA PRO A 98 -9.61 -3.06 6.58
C PRO A 98 -8.29 -2.35 6.29
N LEU A 99 -7.33 -2.49 7.21
CA LEU A 99 -5.94 -2.11 7.02
C LEU A 99 -5.15 -3.39 6.72
N VAL A 100 -4.71 -3.50 5.47
CA VAL A 100 -4.14 -4.71 4.85
C VAL A 100 -2.65 -4.47 4.57
N GLY A 101 -1.81 -5.18 5.31
CA GLY A 101 -0.36 -5.17 5.11
C GLY A 101 0.06 -6.22 4.10
N ILE A 102 0.72 -5.83 3.03
CA ILE A 102 1.24 -6.73 1.99
C ILE A 102 2.76 -6.67 2.00
N ALA A 103 3.38 -7.79 2.34
CA ALA A 103 4.83 -7.86 2.53
C ALA A 103 5.43 -9.09 1.87
N ALA A 104 6.69 -8.99 1.44
CA ALA A 104 7.48 -10.13 1.00
C ALA A 104 7.79 -11.01 2.22
N LEU A 105 7.57 -12.31 2.10
CA LEU A 105 7.68 -13.26 3.21
C LEU A 105 9.06 -13.21 3.89
N GLY A 106 10.13 -13.09 3.10
CA GLY A 106 11.50 -13.06 3.61
C GLY A 106 11.94 -11.73 4.26
N THR A 107 11.13 -10.66 4.15
CA THR A 107 11.48 -9.34 4.74
C THR A 107 10.87 -9.12 6.11
N VAL A 108 9.96 -9.99 6.56
CA VAL A 108 9.21 -9.83 7.82
C VAL A 108 9.46 -10.95 8.82
N ALA A 109 9.42 -10.59 10.10
CA ALA A 109 9.50 -11.53 11.21
C ALA A 109 8.09 -12.10 11.50
N LEU A 110 7.76 -13.27 10.94
CA LEU A 110 6.43 -13.89 11.09
C LEU A 110 6.01 -14.15 12.54
N GLU A 111 6.98 -14.38 13.42
CA GLU A 111 6.76 -14.56 14.85
C GLU A 111 6.16 -13.31 15.51
N THR A 112 6.25 -12.15 14.86
CA THR A 112 5.69 -10.87 15.33
C THR A 112 4.26 -10.62 14.89
N ARG A 113 3.65 -11.58 14.17
CA ARG A 113 2.27 -11.46 13.68
C ARG A 113 1.29 -11.13 14.81
N PRO A 114 0.41 -10.14 14.64
CA PRO A 114 -0.56 -9.79 15.68
C PRO A 114 -1.60 -10.90 15.83
N SER A 115 -1.93 -11.28 17.07
CA SER A 115 -2.86 -12.38 17.35
C SER A 115 -4.28 -12.15 16.82
N ARG A 116 -4.66 -10.87 16.63
CA ARG A 116 -5.98 -10.46 16.12
C ARG A 116 -6.02 -10.26 14.60
N ALA A 117 -4.88 -10.26 13.93
CA ALA A 117 -4.84 -10.03 12.50
C ALA A 117 -5.11 -11.33 11.73
N ALA A 118 -5.94 -11.25 10.68
CA ALA A 118 -6.09 -12.34 9.74
C ALA A 118 -4.86 -12.39 8.81
N VAL A 119 -4.22 -13.55 8.66
CA VAL A 119 -2.98 -13.69 7.88
C VAL A 119 -3.15 -14.76 6.80
N ARG A 120 -2.72 -14.46 5.58
CA ARG A 120 -2.59 -15.44 4.48
C ARG A 120 -1.22 -15.34 3.83
N VAL A 121 -0.72 -16.48 3.38
CA VAL A 121 0.50 -16.60 2.58
C VAL A 121 0.07 -17.05 1.19
N LEU A 122 0.50 -16.36 0.13
CA LEU A 122 0.19 -16.74 -1.24
C LEU A 122 0.92 -18.04 -1.60
N SER A 123 0.13 -19.06 -1.97
CA SER A 123 0.62 -20.37 -2.40
C SER A 123 1.18 -20.27 -3.82
N GLY A 124 2.37 -20.82 -4.06
CA GLY A 124 3.17 -20.55 -5.27
C GLY A 124 4.50 -19.87 -5.00
N ALA A 125 4.75 -19.46 -3.74
CA ALA A 125 6.10 -19.39 -3.18
C ALA A 125 6.72 -20.80 -3.20
N GLY A 126 7.14 -21.27 -4.37
CA GLY A 126 7.81 -22.55 -4.55
C GLY A 126 9.21 -22.53 -3.94
N HIS A 127 9.38 -23.26 -2.85
CA HIS A 127 10.52 -24.14 -2.55
C HIS A 127 11.90 -23.77 -3.14
N CYS A 128 12.77 -23.20 -2.29
CA CYS A 128 14.17 -23.62 -2.27
C CYS A 128 14.38 -24.51 -1.04
N GLY A 129 14.16 -25.81 -1.20
CA GLY A 129 14.64 -26.84 -0.29
C GLY A 129 13.67 -27.28 0.82
N ASP A 130 13.39 -28.58 0.83
CA ASP A 130 12.74 -29.33 1.92
C ASP A 130 13.21 -28.90 3.31
N THR A 131 12.28 -28.46 4.15
CA THR A 131 12.12 -28.86 5.55
C THR A 131 10.92 -28.13 6.15
N ASP A 132 10.17 -28.84 6.98
CA ASP A 132 9.00 -28.37 7.71
C ASP A 132 9.10 -26.90 8.17
N TRP A 133 8.32 -25.99 7.58
CA TRP A 133 8.27 -24.57 8.00
C TRP A 133 7.59 -24.37 9.37
N PHE A 134 6.89 -25.40 9.88
CA PHE A 134 6.46 -25.45 11.30
C PHE A 134 7.57 -25.92 12.25
N GLY A 135 8.77 -26.19 11.75
CA GLY A 135 9.93 -26.68 12.49
C GLY A 135 11.23 -25.94 12.14
N GLY A 136 11.35 -24.69 12.61
CA GLY A 136 12.66 -24.09 12.91
C GLY A 136 13.56 -23.70 11.74
N ARG A 137 13.40 -22.46 11.26
CA ARG A 137 14.52 -21.52 10.99
C ARG A 137 14.05 -20.07 11.14
N THR A 138 13.81 -19.69 12.39
CA THR A 138 13.85 -18.31 12.86
C THR A 138 15.30 -17.82 12.87
N SER A 139 15.68 -16.97 11.92
CA SER A 139 16.78 -16.03 12.16
C SER A 139 16.18 -14.63 12.14
N GLY A 140 15.92 -14.07 13.32
CA GLY A 140 15.24 -12.79 13.57
C GLY A 140 15.91 -11.57 12.94
N LYS A 141 15.85 -11.46 11.60
CA LYS A 141 16.32 -10.31 10.81
C LYS A 141 15.24 -9.70 9.92
N GLY A 142 14.02 -10.25 9.93
CA GLY A 142 12.87 -9.63 9.29
C GLY A 142 12.35 -8.46 10.13
N ALA A 143 11.75 -7.47 9.49
CA ALA A 143 11.14 -6.39 10.24
C ALA A 143 9.84 -6.84 10.91
N ARG A 144 9.50 -6.21 12.03
CA ARG A 144 8.28 -6.54 12.76
C ARG A 144 7.05 -6.13 11.95
N LEU A 145 6.01 -6.96 12.00
CA LEU A 145 4.69 -6.62 11.50
C LEU A 145 4.02 -5.61 12.45
N ASP A 146 3.29 -4.65 11.91
CA ASP A 146 2.60 -3.65 12.71
C ASP A 146 1.44 -4.27 13.52
N PRO A 147 1.34 -4.01 14.84
CA PRO A 147 0.33 -4.62 15.70
C PRO A 147 -1.11 -4.15 15.44
N ASN A 148 -1.30 -3.04 14.72
CA ASN A 148 -2.60 -2.39 14.54
C ASN A 148 -3.23 -2.66 13.17
N HIS A 149 -2.54 -3.43 12.32
CA HIS A 149 -3.08 -3.96 11.08
C HIS A 149 -4.11 -5.05 11.34
N SER A 150 -5.14 -5.06 10.50
CA SER A 150 -6.24 -6.02 10.59
C SER A 150 -6.01 -7.29 9.77
N HIS A 151 -5.30 -7.15 8.65
CA HIS A 151 -5.04 -8.25 7.72
C HIS A 151 -3.60 -8.20 7.24
N PHE A 152 -3.05 -9.37 6.92
CA PHE A 152 -1.77 -9.51 6.25
C PHE A 152 -1.86 -10.48 5.08
N LEU A 153 -1.31 -10.07 3.94
CA LEU A 153 -1.06 -10.93 2.79
C LEU A 153 0.45 -11.03 2.55
N LEU A 154 1.00 -12.20 2.80
CA LEU A 154 2.42 -12.47 2.68
C LEU A 154 2.69 -13.08 1.31
N THR A 155 3.61 -12.45 0.59
CA THR A 155 3.87 -12.71 -0.83
C THR A 155 5.24 -13.37 -1.01
N PRO A 156 5.49 -14.09 -2.12
CA PRO A 156 6.82 -14.58 -2.43
C PRO A 156 7.83 -13.42 -2.55
N GLY A 157 9.04 -13.62 -2.04
CA GLY A 157 10.12 -12.63 -2.10
C GLY A 157 10.97 -12.61 -0.83
N ASP A 158 12.22 -12.18 -0.96
CA ASP A 158 13.19 -12.08 0.13
C ASP A 158 13.84 -10.69 0.24
N ARG A 159 13.52 -9.78 -0.68
CA ARG A 159 14.03 -8.40 -0.70
C ARG A 159 12.90 -7.40 -0.56
N TRP A 160 13.25 -6.26 0.04
CA TRP A 160 12.34 -5.10 0.11
C TRP A 160 11.95 -4.64 -1.30
N GLY A 161 10.65 -4.49 -1.54
CA GLY A 161 10.09 -4.15 -2.84
C GLY A 161 9.75 -5.34 -3.73
N ASP A 162 9.96 -6.58 -3.27
CA ASP A 162 9.41 -7.76 -3.97
C ASP A 162 7.87 -7.79 -3.86
N GLU A 163 7.31 -7.21 -2.79
CA GLU A 163 5.87 -7.00 -2.56
C GLU A 163 5.23 -5.92 -3.44
N SER A 164 6.00 -5.00 -4.03
CA SER A 164 5.47 -3.81 -4.70
C SER A 164 4.44 -4.14 -5.80
N ALA A 165 4.71 -5.19 -6.56
CA ALA A 165 3.83 -5.65 -7.62
C ALA A 165 2.51 -6.24 -7.05
N TRP A 166 2.62 -6.96 -5.94
CA TRP A 166 1.48 -7.51 -5.22
C TRP A 166 0.62 -6.44 -4.54
N ILE A 167 1.23 -5.35 -4.02
CA ILE A 167 0.49 -4.18 -3.52
C ILE A 167 -0.39 -3.60 -4.63
N VAL A 168 0.17 -3.42 -5.83
CA VAL A 168 -0.58 -2.89 -6.97
C VAL A 168 -1.71 -3.83 -7.38
N ALA A 169 -1.45 -5.13 -7.49
CA ALA A 169 -2.46 -6.10 -7.89
C ALA A 169 -3.55 -6.31 -6.85
N ALA A 170 -3.21 -6.43 -5.57
CA ALA A 170 -4.19 -6.56 -4.49
C ALA A 170 -5.08 -5.34 -4.43
N ALA A 171 -4.51 -4.13 -4.54
CA ALA A 171 -5.32 -2.91 -4.59
C ALA A 171 -6.26 -2.87 -5.80
N THR A 172 -5.84 -3.37 -6.97
CA THR A 172 -6.71 -3.48 -8.14
C THR A 172 -7.83 -4.51 -7.92
N GLN A 173 -7.51 -5.67 -7.38
CA GLN A 173 -8.46 -6.74 -7.10
C GLN A 173 -9.50 -6.31 -6.04
N LEU A 174 -9.04 -5.70 -4.95
CA LEU A 174 -9.88 -5.17 -3.87
C LEU A 174 -10.77 -4.01 -4.33
N ALA A 175 -10.29 -3.20 -5.28
CA ALA A 175 -11.08 -2.10 -5.82
C ALA A 175 -12.15 -2.60 -6.80
N GLY A 176 -11.85 -3.60 -7.64
CA GLY A 176 -12.73 -3.99 -8.74
C GLY A 176 -13.07 -2.77 -9.61
N ASN A 177 -14.36 -2.44 -9.73
CA ASN A 177 -14.83 -1.24 -10.45
C ASN A 177 -14.94 0.01 -9.55
N ARG A 178 -14.57 -0.09 -8.27
CA ARG A 178 -14.56 1.04 -7.33
C ARG A 178 -13.26 1.83 -7.50
N PRO A 179 -13.22 3.10 -7.07
CA PRO A 179 -12.03 3.92 -7.24
C PRO A 179 -10.87 3.45 -6.37
N ALA A 180 -9.64 3.55 -6.89
CA ALA A 180 -8.40 3.31 -6.15
C ALA A 180 -7.47 4.52 -6.27
N LEU A 181 -6.92 4.96 -5.14
CA LEU A 181 -6.03 6.11 -5.02
C LEU A 181 -4.75 5.71 -4.29
N THR A 182 -3.63 6.34 -4.62
CA THR A 182 -2.36 6.15 -3.91
C THR A 182 -1.95 7.43 -3.19
N LEU A 183 -1.67 7.35 -1.89
CA LEU A 183 -1.07 8.44 -1.11
C LEU A 183 0.42 8.15 -0.91
N VAL A 184 1.27 9.12 -1.27
CA VAL A 184 2.73 9.03 -1.21
C VAL A 184 3.26 10.01 -0.17
N ALA A 185 4.02 9.51 0.81
CA ALA A 185 4.63 10.33 1.85
C ALA A 185 6.05 9.85 2.18
N ALA A 186 7.00 10.77 2.33
CA ALA A 186 8.42 10.47 2.49
C ALA A 186 8.92 9.54 1.37
N GLY A 187 9.77 8.55 1.70
CA GLY A 187 10.01 7.40 0.85
C GLY A 187 11.42 7.26 0.31
N GLY A 188 11.84 6.02 0.12
CA GLY A 188 13.12 5.65 -0.48
C GLY A 188 12.96 4.95 -1.83
N LEU A 189 13.97 4.18 -2.24
CA LEU A 189 13.96 3.48 -3.53
C LEU A 189 12.78 2.50 -3.69
N VAL A 190 12.34 1.85 -2.61
CA VAL A 190 11.15 0.97 -2.63
C VAL A 190 9.89 1.78 -2.94
N THR A 191 9.68 2.90 -2.22
CA THR A 191 8.58 3.82 -2.50
C THR A 191 8.61 4.30 -3.94
N ARG A 192 9.79 4.58 -4.49
CA ARG A 192 9.95 4.97 -5.90
C ARG A 192 9.51 3.87 -6.87
N ARG A 193 9.83 2.60 -6.58
CA ARG A 193 9.34 1.43 -7.32
C ARG A 193 7.81 1.32 -7.22
N ASP A 194 7.24 1.48 -6.03
CA ASP A 194 5.79 1.42 -5.80
C ASP A 194 5.05 2.50 -6.61
N VAL A 195 5.55 3.73 -6.59
CA VAL A 195 5.01 4.86 -7.36
C VAL A 195 5.07 4.55 -8.87
N ALA A 196 6.20 4.04 -9.36
CA ALA A 196 6.34 3.68 -10.78
C ALA A 196 5.33 2.59 -11.20
N LEU A 197 5.11 1.58 -10.37
CA LEU A 197 4.14 0.52 -10.63
C LEU A 197 2.68 1.05 -10.55
N ALA A 198 2.38 1.93 -9.60
CA ALA A 198 1.08 2.58 -9.48
C ALA A 198 0.75 3.43 -10.72
N LEU A 199 1.71 4.24 -11.21
CA LEU A 199 1.54 5.05 -12.42
C LEU A 199 1.38 4.18 -13.68
N ARG A 200 2.18 3.11 -13.81
CA ARG A 200 2.02 2.12 -14.91
C ARG A 200 0.63 1.46 -14.87
N ALA A 201 0.06 1.26 -13.69
CA ALA A 201 -1.30 0.77 -13.52
C ALA A 201 -2.38 1.84 -13.79
N GLY A 202 -2.01 3.10 -14.07
CA GLY A 202 -2.95 4.20 -14.30
C GLY A 202 -3.59 4.73 -13.02
N ARG A 203 -3.02 4.42 -11.85
CA ARG A 203 -3.57 4.83 -10.56
C ARG A 203 -3.27 6.31 -10.31
N ARG A 204 -4.24 7.04 -9.77
CA ARG A 204 -4.06 8.43 -9.36
C ARG A 204 -3.25 8.49 -8.07
N LEU A 205 -2.35 9.46 -7.98
CA LEU A 205 -1.46 9.67 -6.84
C LEU A 205 -1.74 11.03 -6.20
N ILE A 206 -1.80 11.05 -4.86
CA ILE A 206 -1.60 12.25 -4.05
C ILE A 206 -0.18 12.16 -3.47
N VAL A 207 0.65 13.16 -3.77
CA VAL A 207 2.01 13.26 -3.24
C VAL A 207 2.05 14.34 -2.17
N LEU A 208 2.46 13.98 -0.95
CA LEU A 208 2.61 14.93 0.17
C LEU A 208 3.99 15.60 0.11
N ALA A 209 4.04 16.81 -0.43
CA ALA A 209 5.24 17.64 -0.42
C ALA A 209 5.56 18.13 1.00
N GLY A 210 6.85 18.33 1.28
CA GLY A 210 7.36 18.66 2.61
C GLY A 210 7.53 17.44 3.53
N THR A 211 7.45 16.22 2.98
CA THR A 211 7.62 14.98 3.77
C THR A 211 8.95 14.28 3.50
N GLY A 212 9.80 14.84 2.65
CA GLY A 212 11.14 14.33 2.33
C GLY A 212 11.15 13.20 1.28
N GLY A 213 12.37 12.75 0.97
CA GLY A 213 12.61 11.55 0.17
C GLY A 213 11.95 11.56 -1.21
N THR A 214 11.32 10.44 -1.56
CA THR A 214 10.68 10.25 -2.88
C THR A 214 9.50 11.19 -3.10
N ALA A 215 8.72 11.50 -2.06
CA ALA A 215 7.59 12.42 -2.17
C ALA A 215 8.06 13.82 -2.61
N ASP A 216 9.11 14.36 -2.01
CA ASP A 216 9.64 15.67 -2.39
C ASP A 216 10.32 15.66 -3.76
N LEU A 217 11.04 14.59 -4.09
CA LEU A 217 11.60 14.41 -5.45
C LEU A 217 10.50 14.42 -6.52
N LEU A 218 9.36 13.76 -6.26
CA LEU A 218 8.21 13.74 -7.15
C LEU A 218 7.50 15.08 -7.23
N ALA A 219 7.29 15.75 -6.10
CA ALA A 219 6.67 17.07 -6.03
C ALA A 219 7.49 18.09 -6.83
N ASP A 220 8.79 18.05 -6.65
CA ASP A 220 9.76 18.91 -7.31
C ASP A 220 9.82 18.65 -8.82
N GLY A 221 9.91 17.38 -9.22
CA GLY A 221 9.82 16.96 -10.62
C GLY A 221 8.50 17.40 -11.25
N TRP A 222 7.37 17.28 -10.54
CA TRP A 222 6.04 17.65 -11.01
C TRP A 222 5.92 19.17 -11.22
N ARG A 223 6.42 19.99 -10.29
CA ARG A 223 6.36 21.47 -10.36
C ARG A 223 7.24 22.06 -11.44
N HIS A 224 8.47 21.57 -11.53
CA HIS A 224 9.53 22.24 -12.30
C HIS A 224 9.90 21.51 -13.59
N GLY A 225 9.19 20.43 -13.93
CA GLY A 225 9.50 19.66 -15.13
C GLY A 225 10.82 18.89 -15.04
N ARG A 226 11.41 18.75 -13.84
CA ARG A 226 12.71 18.10 -13.68
C ARG A 226 12.61 16.60 -13.94
N GLU A 227 13.59 16.09 -14.67
CA GLU A 227 13.76 14.65 -14.84
C GLU A 227 14.19 14.02 -13.53
N ILE A 228 13.70 12.82 -13.27
CA ILE A 228 14.11 12.02 -12.12
C ILE A 228 14.68 10.72 -12.68
N ALA A 229 15.99 10.50 -12.52
CA ALA A 229 16.73 9.41 -13.17
C ALA A 229 16.09 8.02 -12.92
N ASP A 230 15.78 7.27 -13.97
CA ASP A 230 15.09 5.96 -13.89
C ASP A 230 13.62 6.03 -13.46
N PHE A 231 12.95 7.17 -13.61
CA PHE A 231 11.53 7.32 -13.30
C PHE A 231 10.77 8.07 -14.40
N PRO A 232 9.71 7.47 -14.98
CA PRO A 232 8.93 8.12 -16.02
C PRO A 232 8.03 9.20 -15.40
N LEU A 233 8.33 10.47 -15.66
CA LEU A 233 7.50 11.61 -15.24
C LEU A 233 7.10 12.48 -16.45
N GLY A 234 6.49 11.84 -17.44
CA GLY A 234 5.96 12.48 -18.65
C GLY A 234 4.60 13.15 -18.41
N ALA A 235 3.98 13.65 -19.49
CA ALA A 235 2.69 14.33 -19.41
C ALA A 235 1.58 13.42 -18.86
N ARG A 236 1.58 12.14 -19.24
CA ARG A 236 0.61 11.15 -18.75
C ARG A 236 0.75 10.95 -17.24
N GLU A 237 1.97 10.70 -16.76
CA GLU A 237 2.21 10.45 -15.34
C GLU A 237 1.91 11.69 -14.49
N ARG A 238 2.26 12.88 -14.98
CA ARG A 238 1.93 14.16 -14.32
C ARG A 238 0.42 14.38 -14.20
N ALA A 239 -0.37 13.99 -15.20
CA ALA A 239 -1.82 14.09 -15.17
C ALA A 239 -2.48 13.14 -14.13
N LEU A 240 -1.78 12.07 -13.74
CA LEU A 240 -2.24 11.15 -12.69
C LEU A 240 -1.84 11.62 -11.28
N MET A 241 -0.96 12.63 -11.17
CA MET A 241 -0.41 13.09 -9.90
C MET A 241 -1.02 14.42 -9.48
N GLN A 242 -1.33 14.52 -8.20
CA GLN A 242 -1.64 15.76 -7.53
C GLN A 242 -0.70 15.95 -6.35
N VAL A 243 -0.03 17.10 -6.28
CA VAL A 243 0.88 17.44 -5.18
C VAL A 243 0.13 18.28 -4.17
N VAL A 244 0.23 17.91 -2.89
CA VAL A 244 -0.39 18.61 -1.76
C VAL A 244 0.70 18.95 -0.76
N GLU A 245 0.78 20.19 -0.32
CA GLU A 245 1.70 20.59 0.75
C GLU A 245 1.27 19.96 2.08
N MET A 246 2.22 19.47 2.87
CA MET A 246 1.92 18.83 4.16
C MET A 246 1.14 19.76 5.10
N ALA A 247 1.39 21.07 5.02
CA ALA A 247 0.66 22.10 5.77
C ALA A 247 -0.85 22.11 5.47
N ASP A 248 -1.24 21.83 4.23
CA ASP A 248 -2.63 21.86 3.75
C ASP A 248 -3.26 20.46 3.66
N ALA A 249 -2.50 19.42 4.01
CA ALA A 249 -2.86 18.03 3.74
C ALA A 249 -4.14 17.59 4.45
N ALA A 250 -4.38 18.07 5.68
CA ALA A 250 -5.56 17.68 6.46
C ALA A 250 -6.88 18.02 5.77
N GLU A 251 -6.96 19.17 5.11
CA GLU A 251 -8.15 19.61 4.38
C GLU A 251 -8.15 19.09 2.94
N SER A 252 -7.02 19.25 2.24
CA SER A 252 -6.90 18.90 0.82
C SER A 252 -7.05 17.40 0.59
N VAL A 253 -6.37 16.56 1.37
CA VAL A 253 -6.47 15.10 1.24
C VAL A 253 -7.87 14.62 1.61
N ALA A 254 -8.46 15.15 2.68
CA ALA A 254 -9.82 14.80 3.07
C ALA A 254 -10.84 15.14 1.98
N ALA A 255 -10.72 16.32 1.36
CA ALA A 255 -11.58 16.72 0.26
C ALA A 255 -11.40 15.82 -0.98
N LEU A 256 -10.17 15.47 -1.32
CA LEU A 256 -9.87 14.57 -2.45
C LEU A 256 -10.39 13.15 -2.22
N LEU A 257 -10.26 12.62 -1.00
CA LEU A 257 -10.82 11.33 -0.62
C LEU A 257 -12.34 11.34 -0.72
N ALA A 258 -13.01 12.39 -0.20
CA ALA A 258 -14.45 12.52 -0.32
C ALA A 258 -14.90 12.61 -1.78
N GLN A 259 -14.25 13.43 -2.61
CA GLN A 259 -14.57 13.56 -4.04
C GLN A 259 -14.34 12.26 -4.82
N THR A 260 -13.30 11.51 -4.47
CA THR A 260 -12.91 10.30 -5.20
C THR A 260 -13.72 9.09 -4.77
N PHE A 261 -14.02 8.96 -3.47
CA PHE A 261 -14.62 7.75 -2.88
C PHE A 261 -16.08 7.90 -2.50
N ALA A 262 -16.65 9.11 -2.53
CA ALA A 262 -18.09 9.26 -2.43
C ALA A 262 -18.75 8.34 -3.47
N SER A 263 -19.63 7.47 -2.99
CA SER A 263 -20.48 6.67 -3.84
C SER A 263 -21.27 7.61 -4.76
N THR A 264 -21.13 7.43 -6.08
CA THR A 264 -22.22 7.72 -7.01
C THR A 264 -23.36 6.75 -6.68
N GLY A 265 -24.08 7.04 -5.61
CA GLY A 265 -25.39 6.43 -5.35
C GLY A 265 -26.36 6.91 -6.41
N ASP A 266 -27.22 5.99 -6.85
CA ASP A 266 -28.37 6.16 -7.73
C ASP A 266 -28.14 6.02 -9.25
N GLY A 267 -27.65 4.84 -9.64
CA GLY A 267 -28.26 4.16 -10.78
C GLY A 267 -29.70 3.75 -10.41
N LYS A 268 -30.65 4.69 -10.45
CA LYS A 268 -32.08 4.36 -10.51
C LYS A 268 -32.27 3.49 -11.77
N ALA A 269 -32.51 2.20 -11.57
CA ALA A 269 -33.22 1.41 -12.56
C ALA A 269 -34.60 2.05 -12.72
N SER A 270 -34.80 2.77 -13.83
CA SER A 270 -36.12 3.00 -14.43
C SER A 270 -36.34 1.95 -15.49
#